data_AF-A0A917VNX1-F1
#
_entry.id   AF-A0A917VNX1-F1
#
_cell.length_a   1.000
_cell.length_b   1.000
_cell.length_c   1.000
_cell.angle_alpha   90.00
_cell.angle_beta   90.00
_cell.angle_gamma   90.00
#
_symmetry.space_group_name_H-M   'P 1'
#
loop_
_entity.id
_entity.type
_entity.pdbx_description
1 polymer ?
#
loop_
_entity_poly.entity_id
_entity_poly.type
_entity_poly.pdbx_seq_one_letter_code
_entity_poly.pdbx_strand_id
1 'polypeptide(L)'
;MTGADVARRTPAGRSEHPHAAYQRLALADCPKDLKLGLNLGFYRVFGIPSIARVLAGTGKLTSQPAVRAKATGTLMYTLIEHGLEDPAGRDAVARLNRLHERLSVGNDEFVYVLGAFCVTPMRWIDHHGIRRTTGREKISAHAFYFDLAERMGIKAVPASYLELARWMDDFERHHMAPSPEGETLMEATRNLLSDRFPPVVGPLVQTAASALLDDRLRQAVGISAPPPVIRLMVTTALRLRTEHTRRRRAGGPSTPRAELPVREQLPKG
;
A
#
# COMPACT_ATOMS: atom_id res chain seq x y z
N MET A 1 -18.35 -7.49 -54.57
CA MET A 1 -17.39 -6.76 -53.70
C MET A 1 -18.15 -6.38 -52.45
N THR A 2 -17.93 -7.14 -51.39
CA THR A 2 -18.90 -7.39 -50.33
C THR A 2 -18.34 -6.84 -49.03
N GLY A 3 -19.00 -5.83 -48.47
CA GLY A 3 -18.78 -5.39 -47.10
C GLY A 3 -19.80 -6.06 -46.20
N ALA A 4 -19.35 -6.87 -45.25
CA ALA A 4 -20.02 -7.15 -43.99
C ALA A 4 -19.13 -8.06 -43.14
N ASP A 5 -19.04 -7.72 -41.86
CA ASP A 5 -18.85 -8.64 -40.75
C ASP A 5 -17.43 -9.19 -40.46
N VAL A 6 -16.60 -8.34 -39.85
CA VAL A 6 -15.61 -8.80 -38.87
C VAL A 6 -16.14 -8.44 -37.49
N ALA A 7 -17.17 -9.18 -37.06
CA ALA A 7 -17.54 -9.29 -35.67
C ALA A 7 -16.31 -9.79 -34.88
N ARG A 8 -15.74 -8.90 -34.07
CA ARG A 8 -14.76 -9.23 -33.04
C ARG A 8 -15.40 -10.21 -32.05
N ARG A 9 -15.23 -11.51 -32.33
CA ARG A 9 -15.36 -12.55 -31.31
C ARG A 9 -14.26 -12.31 -30.28
N THR A 10 -14.62 -11.74 -29.14
CA THR A 10 -13.80 -11.85 -27.93
C THR A 10 -13.64 -13.34 -27.64
N PRO A 11 -12.42 -13.91 -27.56
CA PRO A 11 -12.27 -15.32 -27.24
C PRO A 11 -12.74 -15.53 -25.81
N ALA A 12 -13.87 -16.22 -25.64
CA ALA A 12 -14.24 -16.84 -24.38
C ALA A 12 -13.15 -17.87 -24.05
N GLY A 13 -12.35 -17.63 -22.99
CA GLY A 13 -11.37 -18.62 -22.53
C GLY A 13 -10.01 -18.12 -22.04
N ARG A 14 -9.71 -16.82 -21.94
CA ARG A 14 -8.57 -16.39 -21.10
C ARG A 14 -9.00 -16.38 -19.65
N SER A 15 -8.49 -17.32 -18.85
CA SER A 15 -8.43 -17.16 -17.40
C SER A 15 -7.88 -15.77 -17.11
N GLU A 16 -8.65 -14.92 -16.41
CA GLU A 16 -8.18 -13.61 -15.99
C GLU A 16 -6.87 -13.82 -15.20
N HIS A 17 -5.81 -13.07 -15.50
CA HIS A 17 -4.52 -13.18 -14.80
C HIS A 17 -4.78 -13.17 -13.28
N PRO A 18 -4.16 -14.05 -12.47
CA PRO A 18 -4.55 -14.26 -11.05
C PRO A 18 -4.53 -12.95 -10.23
N HIS A 19 -3.68 -11.99 -10.62
CA HIS A 19 -3.52 -10.69 -9.97
C HIS A 19 -4.34 -9.55 -10.60
N ALA A 20 -5.16 -9.82 -11.63
CA ALA A 20 -5.81 -8.79 -12.45
C ALA A 20 -6.77 -7.89 -11.66
N ALA A 21 -7.53 -8.45 -10.71
CA ALA A 21 -8.45 -7.66 -9.91
C ALA A 21 -7.67 -6.72 -8.96
N TYR A 22 -6.58 -7.18 -8.36
CA TYR A 22 -5.71 -6.34 -7.54
C TYR A 22 -5.00 -5.26 -8.35
N GLN A 23 -4.46 -5.61 -9.52
CA GLN A 23 -3.83 -4.66 -10.43
C GLN A 23 -4.81 -3.57 -10.89
N ARG A 24 -6.04 -3.94 -11.27
CA ARG A 24 -7.11 -3.00 -11.63
C ARG A 24 -7.51 -2.11 -10.46
N LEU A 25 -7.60 -2.67 -9.25
CA LEU A 25 -7.85 -1.89 -8.04
C LEU A 25 -6.75 -0.84 -7.81
N ALA A 26 -5.49 -1.24 -8.00
CA ALA A 26 -4.31 -0.43 -7.75
C ALA A 26 -4.08 0.67 -8.80
N LEU A 27 -4.39 0.42 -10.07
CA LEU A 27 -4.07 1.33 -11.17
C LEU A 27 -5.27 2.12 -11.68
N ALA A 28 -6.50 1.60 -11.55
CA ALA A 28 -7.68 2.21 -12.16
C ALA A 28 -8.78 2.58 -11.16
N ASP A 29 -9.18 1.65 -10.29
CA ASP A 29 -10.41 1.84 -9.52
C ASP A 29 -10.20 2.72 -8.28
N CYS A 30 -9.15 2.44 -7.50
CA CYS A 30 -8.82 3.12 -6.23
C CYS A 30 -7.33 3.52 -6.11
N PRO A 31 -6.68 4.10 -7.14
CA PRO A 31 -5.22 4.27 -7.14
C PRO A 31 -4.69 5.18 -6.01
N LYS A 32 -5.41 6.26 -5.69
CA LYS A 32 -5.02 7.18 -4.61
C LYS A 32 -5.16 6.54 -3.22
N ASP A 33 -6.24 5.80 -3.00
CA ASP A 33 -6.50 5.13 -1.72
C ASP A 33 -5.57 3.94 -1.51
N LEU A 34 -5.30 3.14 -2.56
CA LEU A 34 -4.33 2.06 -2.48
C LEU A 34 -2.93 2.59 -2.18
N LYS A 35 -2.51 3.67 -2.84
CA LYS A 35 -1.21 4.33 -2.57
C LYS A 35 -1.09 4.79 -1.12
N LEU A 36 -2.12 5.44 -0.59
CA LEU A 36 -2.13 5.91 0.79
C LEU A 36 -2.12 4.72 1.77
N GLY A 37 -2.89 3.69 1.48
CA GLY A 37 -2.88 2.44 2.24
C GLY A 37 -1.52 1.74 2.26
N LEU A 38 -0.79 1.72 1.15
CA LEU A 38 0.57 1.18 1.06
C LEU A 38 1.56 2.01 1.90
N ASN A 39 1.41 3.34 1.89
CA ASN A 39 2.20 4.21 2.77
C ASN A 39 1.90 3.93 4.25
N LEU A 40 0.64 3.71 4.62
CA LEU A 40 0.28 3.34 5.99
C LEU A 40 0.88 1.98 6.38
N GLY A 41 0.87 1.00 5.47
CA GLY A 41 1.56 -0.28 5.67
C GLY A 41 3.06 -0.10 5.88
N PHE A 42 3.70 0.80 5.12
CA PHE A 42 5.11 1.15 5.28
C PHE A 42 5.40 1.80 6.64
N TYR A 43 4.56 2.69 7.14
CA TYR A 43 4.73 3.25 8.50
C TYR A 43 4.47 2.22 9.60
N ARG A 44 3.57 1.27 9.34
CA ARG A 44 3.17 0.25 10.31
C ARG A 44 4.32 -0.66 10.73
N VAL A 45 5.27 -0.92 9.83
CA VAL A 45 6.42 -1.78 10.14
C VAL A 45 7.43 -1.11 11.09
N PHE A 46 7.36 0.20 11.29
CA PHE A 46 8.18 0.90 12.30
C PHE A 46 7.73 0.57 13.72
N GLY A 47 6.49 0.13 13.90
CA GLY A 47 5.96 -0.25 15.21
C GLY A 47 6.45 -1.61 15.72
N ILE A 48 7.20 -2.38 14.91
CA ILE A 48 7.77 -3.67 15.32
C ILE A 48 9.26 -3.46 15.63
N PRO A 49 9.70 -3.58 16.90
CA PRO A 49 11.07 -3.25 17.29
C PRO A 49 12.16 -4.02 16.53
N SER A 50 11.95 -5.32 16.23
CA SER A 50 12.93 -6.12 15.47
C SER A 50 13.12 -5.59 14.04
N ILE A 51 12.04 -5.19 13.37
CA ILE A 51 12.07 -4.60 12.04
C ILE A 51 12.64 -3.18 12.08
N ALA A 52 12.19 -2.36 13.04
CA ALA A 52 12.64 -0.98 13.21
C ALA A 52 14.17 -0.91 13.40
N ARG A 53 14.74 -1.81 14.22
CA ARG A 53 16.20 -1.90 14.43
C ARG A 53 16.95 -2.14 13.13
N VAL A 54 16.48 -3.06 12.29
CA VAL A 54 17.14 -3.36 11.00
C VAL A 54 17.01 -2.18 10.05
N LEU A 55 15.83 -1.56 9.95
CA LEU A 55 15.61 -0.39 9.11
C LEU A 55 16.47 0.81 9.52
N ALA A 56 16.53 1.11 10.82
CA ALA A 56 17.38 2.16 11.37
C ALA A 56 18.87 1.84 11.17
N GLY A 57 19.28 0.60 11.38
CA GLY A 57 20.65 0.13 11.17
C GLY A 57 21.15 0.28 9.73
N THR A 58 20.26 0.29 8.73
CA THR A 58 20.68 0.61 7.34
C THR A 58 21.09 2.07 7.14
N GLY A 59 20.66 2.98 8.02
CA GLY A 59 20.88 4.43 7.93
C GLY A 59 20.19 5.13 6.75
N LYS A 60 19.59 4.41 5.80
CA LYS A 60 19.03 4.99 4.57
C LYS A 60 17.72 5.74 4.82
N LEU A 61 16.89 5.26 5.75
CA LEU A 61 15.63 5.93 6.10
C LEU A 61 15.83 7.15 6.98
N THR A 62 16.94 7.24 7.71
CA THR A 62 17.26 8.40 8.55
C THR A 62 18.01 9.48 7.75
N SER A 63 18.97 9.09 6.90
CA SER A 63 19.76 10.04 6.10
C SER A 63 19.08 10.49 4.80
N GLN A 64 18.31 9.63 4.14
CA GLN A 64 17.69 9.91 2.83
C GLN A 64 16.25 9.36 2.76
N PRO A 65 15.36 9.78 3.68
CA PRO A 65 14.00 9.23 3.81
C PRO A 65 13.21 9.29 2.50
N ALA A 66 13.25 10.42 1.78
CA ALA A 66 12.49 10.62 0.55
C ALA A 66 12.97 9.71 -0.59
N VAL A 67 14.27 9.60 -0.78
CA VAL A 67 14.89 8.72 -1.79
C VAL A 67 14.54 7.27 -1.49
N ARG A 68 14.67 6.86 -0.23
CA ARG A 68 14.41 5.48 0.18
C ARG A 68 12.93 5.09 0.07
N ALA A 69 12.01 6.00 0.42
CA ALA A 69 10.57 5.79 0.27
C ALA A 69 10.15 5.75 -1.21
N LYS A 70 10.69 6.66 -2.04
CA LYS A 70 10.49 6.65 -3.50
C LYS A 70 10.95 5.32 -4.10
N ALA A 71 12.13 4.83 -3.71
CA ALA A 71 12.65 3.56 -4.19
C ALA A 71 11.79 2.34 -3.80
N THR A 72 11.21 2.32 -2.59
CA THR A 72 10.21 1.30 -2.21
C THR A 72 8.98 1.40 -3.10
N GLY A 73 8.44 2.61 -3.25
CA GLY A 73 7.24 2.85 -4.06
C GLY A 73 7.42 2.43 -5.51
N THR A 74 8.53 2.79 -6.15
CA THR A 74 8.84 2.38 -7.53
C THR A 74 8.86 0.86 -7.64
N LEU A 75 9.57 0.16 -6.75
CA LEU A 75 9.67 -1.30 -6.81
C LEU A 75 8.29 -1.97 -6.63
N MET A 76 7.50 -1.51 -5.66
CA MET A 76 6.15 -2.00 -5.42
C MET A 76 5.23 -1.80 -6.63
N TYR A 77 5.24 -0.60 -7.23
CA TYR A 77 4.38 -0.32 -8.38
C TYR A 77 4.85 -1.04 -9.64
N THR A 78 6.15 -1.25 -9.85
CA THR A 78 6.64 -2.11 -10.94
C THR A 78 6.09 -3.52 -10.81
N LEU A 79 6.14 -4.12 -9.61
CA LEU A 79 5.59 -5.46 -9.38
C LEU A 79 4.07 -5.52 -9.62
N ILE A 80 3.33 -4.51 -9.16
CA ILE A 80 1.87 -4.44 -9.34
C ILE A 80 1.50 -4.23 -10.82
N GLU A 81 2.21 -3.37 -11.52
CA GLU A 81 1.93 -2.98 -12.91
C GLU A 81 2.28 -4.07 -13.92
N HIS A 82 3.42 -4.72 -13.74
CA HIS A 82 3.89 -5.74 -14.68
C HIS A 82 3.50 -7.16 -14.27
N GLY A 83 3.12 -7.37 -13.00
CA GLY A 83 2.97 -8.70 -12.45
C GLY A 83 4.32 -9.38 -12.23
N LEU A 84 4.29 -10.62 -11.75
CA LEU A 84 5.52 -11.33 -11.35
C LEU A 84 6.17 -12.10 -12.51
N GLU A 85 5.41 -12.41 -13.57
CA GLU A 85 5.91 -13.19 -14.71
C GLU A 85 6.56 -12.35 -15.81
N ASP A 86 6.25 -11.05 -15.88
CA ASP A 86 6.82 -10.14 -16.87
C ASP A 86 8.33 -9.91 -16.61
N PRO A 87 9.18 -9.67 -17.64
CA PRO A 87 10.59 -9.36 -17.44
C PRO A 87 10.86 -8.25 -16.42
N ALA A 88 10.10 -7.15 -16.45
CA ALA A 88 10.27 -6.05 -15.50
C ALA A 88 9.89 -6.47 -14.07
N GLY A 89 8.88 -7.32 -13.94
CA GLY A 89 8.48 -7.94 -12.67
C GLY A 89 9.56 -8.85 -12.09
N ARG A 90 10.13 -9.75 -12.92
CA ARG A 90 11.22 -10.64 -12.51
C ARG A 90 12.47 -9.88 -12.08
N ASP A 91 12.82 -8.81 -12.80
CA ASP A 91 13.94 -7.95 -12.43
C ASP A 91 13.70 -7.23 -11.10
N ALA A 92 12.47 -6.76 -10.88
CA ALA A 92 12.05 -6.16 -9.62
C ALA A 92 12.13 -7.17 -8.45
N VAL A 93 11.68 -8.41 -8.63
CA VAL A 93 11.83 -9.49 -7.63
C VAL A 93 13.29 -9.77 -7.34
N ALA A 94 14.14 -9.91 -8.38
CA ALA A 94 15.57 -10.15 -8.18
C ALA A 94 16.25 -9.01 -7.42
N ARG A 95 15.87 -7.76 -7.71
CA ARG A 95 16.33 -6.59 -6.95
C ARG A 95 15.84 -6.61 -5.51
N LEU A 96 14.58 -7.01 -5.28
CA LEU A 96 14.01 -7.14 -3.96
C LEU A 96 14.78 -8.18 -3.13
N ASN A 97 15.06 -9.36 -3.70
CA ASN A 97 15.84 -10.41 -3.04
C ASN A 97 17.23 -9.92 -2.65
N ARG A 98 17.96 -9.25 -3.55
CA ARG A 98 19.28 -8.66 -3.23
C ARG A 98 19.23 -7.63 -2.10
N LEU A 99 18.14 -6.86 -2.00
CA LEU A 99 17.95 -5.88 -0.93
C LEU A 99 17.65 -6.54 0.43
N HIS A 100 17.03 -7.72 0.41
CA HIS A 100 16.58 -8.42 1.62
C HIS A 100 17.53 -9.54 2.08
N GLU A 101 18.43 -10.03 1.22
CA GLU A 101 19.36 -11.15 1.47
C GLU A 101 20.18 -11.01 2.76
N ARG A 102 20.56 -9.77 3.13
CA ARG A 102 21.44 -9.50 4.28
C ARG A 102 20.71 -8.90 5.49
N LEU A 103 19.39 -8.85 5.46
CA LEU A 103 18.63 -8.30 6.58
C LEU A 103 18.53 -9.35 7.69
N SER A 104 18.99 -8.99 8.89
CA SER A 104 18.94 -9.85 10.06
C SER A 104 17.56 -9.78 10.75
N VAL A 105 16.52 -10.25 10.05
CA VAL A 105 15.16 -10.42 10.60
C VAL A 105 14.68 -11.87 10.39
N GLY A 106 13.76 -12.34 11.23
CA GLY A 106 13.18 -13.66 11.13
C GLY A 106 12.14 -13.77 10.01
N ASN A 107 11.70 -15.01 9.74
CA ASN A 107 10.67 -15.27 8.74
C ASN A 107 9.35 -14.59 9.08
N ASP A 108 8.97 -14.58 10.35
CA ASP A 108 7.69 -13.99 10.78
C ASP A 108 7.68 -12.47 10.56
N GLU A 109 8.80 -11.78 10.77
CA GLU A 109 8.91 -10.37 10.37
C GLU A 109 8.70 -10.16 8.87
N PHE A 110 9.22 -11.05 8.02
CA PHE A 110 8.97 -10.98 6.58
C PHE A 110 7.49 -11.21 6.24
N VAL A 111 6.85 -12.20 6.85
CA VAL A 111 5.40 -12.45 6.70
C VAL A 111 4.60 -11.23 7.15
N TYR A 112 5.02 -10.59 8.25
CA TYR A 112 4.38 -9.37 8.74
C TYR A 112 4.54 -8.19 7.80
N VAL A 113 5.74 -7.92 7.25
CA VAL A 113 5.94 -6.84 6.27
C VAL A 113 5.06 -7.08 5.04
N LEU A 114 5.00 -8.32 4.55
CA LEU A 114 4.16 -8.71 3.43
C LEU A 114 2.67 -8.52 3.73
N GLY A 115 2.23 -8.95 4.92
CA GLY A 115 0.90 -8.70 5.46
C GLY A 115 0.57 -7.22 5.56
N ALA A 116 1.50 -6.39 6.02
CA ALA A 116 1.31 -4.95 6.13
C ALA A 116 1.08 -4.29 4.75
N PHE A 117 1.76 -4.73 3.69
CA PHE A 117 1.54 -4.25 2.33
C PHE A 117 0.29 -4.85 1.65
N CYS A 118 -0.16 -6.04 2.05
CA CYS A 118 -1.38 -6.67 1.52
C CYS A 118 -2.66 -6.17 2.23
N VAL A 119 -2.69 -6.23 3.56
CA VAL A 119 -3.88 -6.06 4.39
C VAL A 119 -4.18 -4.59 4.66
N THR A 120 -3.16 -3.79 5.00
CA THR A 120 -3.34 -2.37 5.35
C THR A 120 -4.03 -1.56 4.25
N PRO A 121 -3.65 -1.69 2.95
CA PRO A 121 -4.34 -0.93 1.90
C PRO A 121 -5.78 -1.36 1.69
N MET A 122 -6.10 -2.64 1.84
CA MET A 122 -7.48 -3.11 1.74
C MET A 122 -8.33 -2.57 2.91
N ARG A 123 -7.79 -2.57 4.14
CA ARG A 123 -8.45 -1.98 5.31
C ARG A 123 -8.67 -0.47 5.16
N TRP A 124 -7.69 0.24 4.61
CA TRP A 124 -7.83 1.66 4.29
C TRP A 124 -8.98 1.91 3.31
N ILE A 125 -9.00 1.17 2.19
CA ILE A 125 -10.06 1.31 1.17
C ILE A 125 -11.43 0.95 1.76
N ASP A 126 -11.52 -0.12 2.57
CA ASP A 126 -12.78 -0.56 3.19
C ASP A 126 -13.37 0.48 4.15
N HIS A 127 -12.52 1.24 4.84
CA HIS A 127 -12.96 2.22 5.83
C HIS A 127 -13.13 3.64 5.25
N HIS A 128 -12.24 4.06 4.35
CA HIS A 128 -12.13 5.44 3.89
C HIS A 128 -12.17 5.60 2.37
N GLY A 129 -12.09 4.51 1.62
CA GLY A 129 -12.15 4.52 0.17
C GLY A 129 -13.53 4.89 -0.36
N ILE A 130 -13.58 5.16 -1.66
CA ILE A 130 -14.84 5.47 -2.36
C ILE A 130 -15.85 4.32 -2.32
N ARG A 131 -15.40 3.08 -2.20
CA ARG A 131 -16.21 1.87 -2.02
C ARG A 131 -15.40 0.86 -1.22
N ARG A 132 -16.09 -0.13 -0.64
CA ARG A 132 -15.41 -1.29 -0.08
C ARG A 132 -14.76 -2.13 -1.18
N THR A 133 -13.67 -2.79 -0.82
CA THR A 133 -13.06 -3.83 -1.64
C THR A 133 -13.96 -5.06 -1.68
N THR A 134 -13.99 -5.71 -2.84
CA THR A 134 -14.74 -6.94 -3.08
C THR A 134 -13.96 -8.16 -2.59
N GLY A 135 -14.63 -9.29 -2.37
CA GLY A 135 -13.95 -10.55 -2.02
C GLY A 135 -12.91 -10.95 -3.08
N ARG A 136 -13.23 -10.76 -4.36
CA ARG A 136 -12.32 -11.06 -5.48
C ARG A 136 -11.07 -10.19 -5.47
N GLU A 137 -11.18 -8.91 -5.11
CA GLU A 137 -10.03 -8.02 -4.97
C GLU A 137 -9.12 -8.44 -3.81
N LYS A 138 -9.69 -8.84 -2.67
CA LYS A 138 -8.92 -9.34 -1.52
C LYS A 138 -8.21 -10.66 -1.83
N ILE A 139 -8.90 -11.58 -2.49
CA ILE A 139 -8.31 -12.85 -2.95
C ILE A 139 -7.18 -12.59 -3.95
N SER A 140 -7.40 -11.71 -4.92
CA SER A 140 -6.38 -11.37 -5.93
C SER A 140 -5.18 -10.64 -5.33
N ALA A 141 -5.38 -9.78 -4.32
CA ALA A 141 -4.30 -9.13 -3.59
C ALA A 141 -3.48 -10.14 -2.80
N HIS A 142 -4.15 -11.02 -2.04
CA HIS A 142 -3.48 -12.08 -1.29
C HIS A 142 -2.71 -13.01 -2.22
N ALA A 143 -3.29 -13.47 -3.33
CA ALA A 143 -2.59 -14.30 -4.32
C ALA A 143 -1.33 -13.61 -4.86
N PHE A 144 -1.41 -12.32 -5.20
CA PHE A 144 -0.23 -11.55 -5.63
C PHE A 144 0.89 -11.55 -4.58
N TYR A 145 0.55 -11.28 -3.32
CA TYR A 145 1.55 -11.25 -2.25
C TYR A 145 2.02 -12.65 -1.85
N PHE A 146 1.17 -13.68 -1.94
CA PHE A 146 1.55 -15.07 -1.69
C PHE A 146 2.58 -15.55 -2.72
N ASP A 147 2.31 -15.34 -4.01
CA ASP A 147 3.24 -15.70 -5.10
C ASP A 147 4.56 -14.90 -4.99
N LEU A 148 4.47 -13.63 -4.58
CA LEU A 148 5.66 -12.81 -4.30
C LEU A 148 6.48 -13.41 -3.16
N ALA A 149 5.82 -13.86 -2.09
CA ALA A 149 6.47 -14.49 -0.94
C ALA A 149 7.26 -15.73 -1.33
N GLU A 150 6.67 -16.60 -2.16
CA GLU A 150 7.33 -17.81 -2.67
C GLU A 150 8.62 -17.47 -3.43
N ARG A 151 8.58 -16.46 -4.30
CA ARG A 151 9.73 -15.99 -5.08
C ARG A 151 10.80 -15.30 -4.24
N MET A 152 10.42 -14.84 -3.05
CA MET A 152 11.34 -14.27 -2.05
C MET A 152 11.84 -15.32 -1.04
N GLY A 153 11.35 -16.56 -1.09
CA GLY A 153 11.69 -17.60 -0.12
C GLY A 153 11.09 -17.40 1.27
N ILE A 154 10.05 -16.56 1.39
CA ILE A 154 9.31 -16.34 2.64
C ILE A 154 8.36 -17.51 2.84
N LYS A 155 8.41 -18.13 4.02
CA LYS A 155 7.71 -19.39 4.33
C LYS A 155 6.52 -19.14 5.24
N ALA A 156 5.62 -20.13 5.30
CA ALA A 156 4.48 -20.15 6.23
C ALA A 156 3.56 -18.92 6.13
N VAL A 157 3.42 -18.34 4.94
CA VAL A 157 2.44 -17.29 4.68
C VAL A 157 1.03 -17.91 4.78
N PRO A 158 0.11 -17.31 5.56
CA PRO A 158 -1.25 -17.82 5.67
C PRO A 158 -1.97 -17.97 4.32
N ALA A 159 -2.81 -18.99 4.17
CA ALA A 159 -3.32 -19.46 2.88
C ALA A 159 -4.47 -18.62 2.31
N SER A 160 -4.96 -17.64 3.06
CA SER A 160 -5.99 -16.72 2.58
C SER A 160 -5.81 -15.30 3.13
N TYR A 161 -6.44 -14.32 2.47
CA TYR A 161 -6.48 -12.94 2.94
C TYR A 161 -6.96 -12.82 4.40
N LEU A 162 -8.01 -13.58 4.76
CA LEU A 162 -8.59 -13.51 6.10
C LEU A 162 -7.65 -14.09 7.16
N GLU A 163 -7.00 -15.20 6.85
CA GLU A 163 -5.99 -15.78 7.74
C GLU A 163 -4.78 -14.88 7.87
N LEU A 164 -4.29 -14.26 6.78
CA LEU A 164 -3.19 -13.30 6.82
C LEU A 164 -3.55 -12.07 7.65
N ALA A 165 -4.77 -11.55 7.53
CA ALA A 165 -5.24 -10.42 8.31
C ALA A 165 -5.31 -10.75 9.81
N ARG A 166 -5.81 -11.94 10.18
CA ARG A 166 -5.85 -12.40 11.58
C ARG A 166 -4.44 -12.62 12.12
N TRP A 167 -3.61 -13.32 11.37
CA TRP A 167 -2.21 -13.57 11.73
C TRP A 167 -1.46 -12.24 11.97
N MET A 168 -1.68 -11.24 11.10
CA MET A 168 -1.10 -9.90 11.26
C MET A 168 -1.60 -9.22 12.55
N ASP A 169 -2.90 -9.25 12.82
CA ASP A 169 -3.46 -8.68 14.06
C ASP A 169 -2.90 -9.35 15.31
N ASP A 170 -2.68 -10.67 15.24
CA ASP A 170 -2.11 -11.48 16.33
C ASP A 170 -0.63 -11.17 16.51
N PHE A 171 0.13 -11.08 15.43
CA PHE A 171 1.54 -10.70 15.45
C PHE A 171 1.72 -9.33 16.10
N GLU A 172 0.90 -8.33 15.72
CA GLU A 172 0.96 -6.99 16.30
C GLU A 172 0.61 -6.96 17.78
N ARG A 173 -0.33 -7.81 18.23
CA ARG A 173 -0.67 -7.87 19.67
C ARG A 173 0.51 -8.30 20.52
N HIS A 174 1.42 -9.11 19.98
CA HIS A 174 2.55 -9.65 20.73
C HIS A 174 3.86 -8.87 20.50
N HIS A 175 4.04 -8.25 19.33
CA HIS A 175 5.32 -7.69 18.92
C HIS A 175 5.31 -6.17 18.72
N MET A 176 4.15 -5.54 18.54
CA MET A 176 4.10 -4.09 18.36
C MET A 176 4.32 -3.39 19.70
N ALA A 177 5.39 -2.62 19.80
CA ALA A 177 5.81 -1.98 21.04
C ALA A 177 6.65 -0.72 20.76
N PRO A 178 6.70 0.23 21.72
CA PRO A 178 7.60 1.37 21.64
C PRO A 178 9.06 0.96 21.46
N SER A 179 9.77 1.65 20.57
CA SER A 179 11.23 1.48 20.39
C SER A 179 11.90 2.78 19.96
N PRO A 180 13.13 3.07 20.45
CA PRO A 180 13.89 4.26 20.02
C PRO A 180 14.09 4.32 18.50
N GLU A 181 14.31 3.16 17.87
CA GLU A 181 14.50 3.06 16.42
C GLU A 181 13.20 3.36 15.66
N GLY A 182 12.05 2.87 16.15
CA GLY A 182 10.74 3.14 15.57
C GLY A 182 10.38 4.63 15.63
N GLU A 183 10.63 5.27 16.77
CA GLU A 183 10.46 6.71 16.95
C GLU A 183 11.38 7.52 16.02
N THR A 184 12.66 7.15 15.94
CA THR A 184 13.62 7.81 15.06
C THR A 184 13.23 7.70 13.59
N LEU A 185 12.80 6.51 13.15
CA LEU A 185 12.33 6.29 11.79
C LEU A 185 11.07 7.11 11.48
N MET A 186 10.12 7.16 12.42
CA MET A 186 8.91 7.95 12.27
C MET A 186 9.22 9.44 12.18
N GLU A 187 10.09 9.96 13.05
CA GLU A 187 10.51 11.35 13.02
C GLU A 187 11.20 11.71 11.69
N ALA A 188 12.17 10.88 11.26
CA ALA A 188 12.89 11.08 10.00
C ALA A 188 11.99 11.06 8.76
N THR A 189 10.84 10.37 8.85
CA THR A 189 9.91 10.21 7.73
C THR A 189 8.63 11.05 7.87
N ARG A 190 8.49 11.86 8.93
CA ARG A 190 7.28 12.66 9.20
C ARG A 190 6.98 13.65 8.08
N ASN A 191 8.04 14.19 7.48
CA ASN A 191 7.93 15.20 6.44
C ASN A 191 7.52 14.62 5.09
N LEU A 192 7.69 13.31 4.85
CA LEU A 192 7.37 12.69 3.56
C LEU A 192 5.89 12.82 3.16
N LEU A 193 5.00 12.91 4.15
CA LEU A 193 3.58 13.16 3.89
C LEU A 193 3.28 14.65 3.68
N SER A 194 3.99 15.55 4.37
CA SER A 194 3.77 17.00 4.30
C SER A 194 4.52 17.71 3.16
N ASP A 195 5.63 17.16 2.65
CA ASP A 195 6.46 17.76 1.59
C ASP A 195 5.70 17.97 0.27
N ARG A 196 4.52 17.36 0.13
CA ARG A 196 3.60 17.55 -0.99
C ARG A 196 2.74 18.81 -0.89
N PHE A 197 2.81 19.49 0.24
CA PHE A 197 1.98 20.64 0.55
C PHE A 197 2.86 21.87 0.84
N PRO A 198 2.34 23.09 0.65
CA PRO A 198 3.05 24.30 1.04
C PRO A 198 3.50 24.24 2.52
N PRO A 199 4.69 24.76 2.88
CA PRO A 199 5.23 24.68 4.25
C PRO A 199 4.27 25.20 5.33
N VAL A 200 3.46 26.21 4.99
CA VAL A 200 2.46 26.83 5.87
C VAL A 200 1.44 25.84 6.42
N VAL A 201 1.08 24.79 5.65
CA VAL A 201 0.10 23.78 6.09
C VAL A 201 0.76 22.51 6.64
N GLY A 202 2.10 22.45 6.65
CA GLY A 202 2.87 21.28 7.09
C GLY A 202 2.45 20.74 8.47
N PRO A 203 2.39 21.59 9.52
CA PRO A 203 1.98 21.14 10.86
C PRO A 203 0.56 20.57 10.91
N LEU A 204 -0.37 21.15 10.13
CA LEU A 204 -1.74 20.65 10.03
C LEU A 204 -1.77 19.28 9.34
N VAL A 205 -1.01 19.10 8.26
CA VAL A 205 -0.91 17.82 7.54
C VAL A 205 -0.30 16.73 8.44
N GLN A 206 0.71 17.07 9.23
CA GLN A 206 1.31 16.12 10.18
C GLN A 206 0.33 15.72 11.29
N THR A 207 -0.42 16.69 11.82
CA THR A 207 -1.47 16.45 12.82
C THR A 207 -2.63 15.64 12.24
N ALA A 208 -2.95 15.84 10.96
CA ALA A 208 -3.92 15.02 10.25
C ALA A 208 -3.39 13.61 9.99
N ALA A 209 -2.12 13.46 9.64
CA ALA A 209 -1.47 12.17 9.42
C ALA A 209 -1.43 11.32 10.69
N SER A 210 -1.21 11.93 11.85
CA SER A 210 -1.26 11.23 13.14
C SER A 210 -2.64 10.69 13.49
N ALA A 211 -3.71 11.25 12.92
CA ALA A 211 -5.07 10.75 13.04
C ALA A 211 -5.40 9.60 12.08
N LEU A 212 -4.54 9.33 11.09
CA LEU A 212 -4.67 8.19 10.16
C LEU A 212 -4.03 6.91 10.70
N LEU A 213 -3.13 7.04 11.68
CA LEU A 213 -2.52 5.92 12.38
C LEU A 213 -3.46 5.47 13.50
N ASP A 214 -3.62 4.15 13.70
CA ASP A 214 -4.37 3.64 14.85
C ASP A 214 -3.60 3.82 16.15
N ASP A 215 -4.31 3.73 17.28
CA ASP A 215 -3.78 4.05 18.59
C ASP A 215 -2.59 3.16 18.99
N ARG A 216 -2.55 1.89 18.56
CA ARG A 216 -1.43 0.99 18.87
C ARG A 216 -0.18 1.40 18.11
N LEU A 217 -0.30 1.63 16.80
CA LEU A 217 0.83 2.08 15.99
C LEU A 217 1.38 3.42 16.50
N ARG A 218 0.48 4.36 16.83
CA ARG A 218 0.85 5.68 17.37
C ARG A 218 1.68 5.57 18.65
N GLN A 219 1.24 4.73 19.59
CA GLN A 219 1.99 4.47 20.83
C GLN A 219 3.35 3.82 20.56
N ALA A 220 3.42 2.87 19.62
CA ALA A 220 4.65 2.17 19.28
C ALA A 220 5.72 3.04 18.60
N VAL A 221 5.31 4.14 17.96
CA VAL A 221 6.20 5.06 17.23
C VAL A 221 6.29 6.45 17.87
N GLY A 222 5.86 6.59 19.13
CA GLY A 222 6.00 7.82 19.90
C GLY A 222 5.15 9.00 19.42
N ILE A 223 4.05 8.76 18.69
CA ILE A 223 3.16 9.83 18.20
C ILE A 223 2.04 10.10 19.20
N SER A 224 2.01 11.33 19.74
CA SER A 224 0.96 11.81 20.65
C SER A 224 -0.45 11.80 20.05
N ALA A 225 -1.44 11.59 20.94
CA ALA A 225 -2.87 11.86 20.77
C ALA A 225 -3.22 13.01 19.81
N PRO A 226 -3.80 12.89 18.58
CA PRO A 226 -4.43 14.08 18.02
C PRO A 226 -5.59 14.47 18.96
N PRO A 227 -5.84 15.77 19.16
CA PRO A 227 -7.03 16.20 19.87
C PRO A 227 -8.28 15.55 19.26
N PRO A 228 -9.29 15.15 20.07
CA PRO A 228 -10.49 14.48 19.56
C PRO A 228 -11.19 15.24 18.43
N VAL A 229 -11.14 16.58 18.48
CA VAL A 229 -11.67 17.45 17.42
C VAL A 229 -10.94 17.26 16.09
N ILE A 230 -9.62 17.11 16.08
CA ILE A 230 -8.84 16.85 14.87
C ILE A 230 -9.19 15.47 14.31
N ARG A 231 -9.27 14.44 15.17
CA ARG A 231 -9.67 13.09 14.74
C ARG A 231 -11.06 13.09 14.11
N LEU A 232 -12.00 13.83 14.70
CA LEU A 232 -13.36 14.00 14.16
C LEU A 232 -13.34 14.76 12.83
N MET A 233 -12.58 15.86 12.72
CA MET A 233 -12.43 16.64 11.49
C MET A 233 -11.86 15.81 10.35
N VAL A 234 -10.76 15.07 10.59
CA VAL A 234 -10.14 14.20 9.57
C VAL A 234 -11.12 13.11 9.13
N THR A 235 -11.78 12.44 10.09
CA THR A 235 -12.78 11.41 9.79
C THR A 235 -13.93 11.97 8.96
N THR A 236 -14.43 13.15 9.32
CA THR A 236 -15.53 13.83 8.62
C THR A 236 -15.09 14.26 7.22
N ALA A 237 -13.90 14.84 7.07
CA ALA A 237 -13.34 15.24 5.78
C ALA A 237 -13.17 14.05 4.84
N LEU A 238 -12.68 12.90 5.33
CA LEU A 238 -12.58 11.66 4.55
C LEU A 238 -13.95 11.15 4.11
N ARG A 239 -14.96 11.19 4.99
CA ARG A 239 -16.34 10.81 4.64
C ARG A 239 -16.94 11.73 3.58
N LEU A 240 -16.79 13.04 3.74
CA LEU A 240 -17.26 14.04 2.77
C LEU A 240 -16.57 13.88 1.41
N ARG A 241 -15.26 13.66 1.39
CA ARG A 241 -14.48 13.36 0.18
C ARG A 241 -15.04 12.13 -0.55
N THR A 242 -15.30 11.07 0.21
CA THR A 242 -15.85 9.82 -0.33
C THR A 242 -17.24 10.02 -0.93
N GLU A 243 -18.13 10.70 -0.21
CA GLU A 243 -19.48 11.00 -0.70
C GLU A 243 -19.48 11.91 -1.94
N HIS A 244 -18.66 12.97 -1.92
CA HIS A 244 -18.50 13.85 -3.08
C HIS A 244 -17.99 13.09 -4.31
N THR A 245 -17.01 12.22 -4.13
CA THR A 245 -16.45 11.42 -5.24
C THR A 245 -17.46 10.40 -5.77
N ARG A 246 -18.28 9.79 -4.89
CA ARG A 246 -19.39 8.91 -5.29
C ARG A 246 -20.41 9.63 -6.16
N ARG A 247 -20.86 10.82 -5.72
CA ARG A 247 -21.83 11.64 -6.47
C ARG A 247 -21.31 12.04 -7.84
N ARG A 248 -20.04 12.46 -7.94
CA ARG A 248 -19.42 12.81 -9.22
C ARG A 248 -19.32 11.63 -10.19
N ARG A 249 -19.09 10.41 -9.69
CA ARG A 249 -19.10 9.20 -10.53
C ARG A 249 -20.51 8.76 -10.93
N ALA A 250 -21.51 9.00 -10.08
CA ALA A 250 -22.91 8.71 -10.39
C ALA A 250 -23.55 9.70 -11.37
N GLY A 251 -23.10 10.97 -11.38
CA GLY A 251 -23.65 12.04 -12.22
C GLY A 251 -22.84 12.40 -13.47
N GLY A 252 -21.74 11.70 -13.77
CA GLY A 252 -20.98 11.89 -15.01
C GLY A 252 -21.59 11.07 -16.16
N PRO A 253 -21.59 11.57 -17.41
CA PRO A 253 -22.03 10.76 -18.55
C PRO A 253 -21.18 9.49 -18.62
N SER A 254 -21.81 8.36 -18.92
CA SER A 254 -21.16 7.09 -19.21
C SER A 254 -20.41 7.18 -20.54
N THR A 255 -19.32 7.93 -20.57
CA THR A 255 -18.39 7.97 -21.71
C THR A 255 -17.71 6.61 -21.81
N PRO A 256 -17.61 5.99 -23.01
CA PRO A 256 -16.83 4.77 -23.19
C PRO A 256 -15.44 4.98 -22.63
N ARG A 257 -15.03 4.05 -21.75
CA ARG A 257 -13.76 4.10 -21.01
C ARG A 257 -12.62 3.97 -22.01
N ALA A 258 -12.12 5.09 -22.53
CA ALA A 258 -10.91 5.10 -23.34
C ALA A 258 -9.77 4.54 -22.48
N GLU A 259 -9.13 3.47 -22.95
CA GLU A 259 -7.87 2.98 -22.41
C GLU A 259 -6.83 4.10 -22.56
N LEU A 260 -6.66 4.90 -21.50
CA LEU A 260 -5.60 5.89 -21.45
C LEU A 260 -4.27 5.13 -21.31
N PRO A 261 -3.27 5.38 -22.19
CA PRO A 261 -1.96 4.77 -22.03
C PRO A 261 -1.32 5.22 -20.71
N VAL A 262 -0.81 4.25 -19.97
CA VAL A 262 -0.32 4.31 -18.58
C VAL A 262 0.83 5.31 -18.34
N ARG A 263 1.45 5.84 -19.39
CA ARG A 263 2.66 6.69 -19.32
C ARG A 263 2.48 8.06 -18.66
N GLU A 264 1.25 8.58 -18.52
CA GLU A 264 1.04 9.98 -18.13
C GLU A 264 0.85 10.23 -16.62
N GLN A 265 0.96 9.19 -15.78
CA GLN A 265 0.77 9.29 -14.32
C GLN A 265 2.06 9.22 -13.49
N LEU A 266 3.22 9.18 -14.14
CA LEU A 266 4.52 9.25 -13.48
C LEU A 266 4.84 10.71 -13.05
N PRO A 267 5.56 10.92 -11.93
CA PRO A 267 6.03 12.25 -11.59
C PRO A 267 6.95 12.78 -12.69
N LYS A 268 6.67 13.98 -13.18
CA LYS A 268 7.70 14.78 -13.85
C LYS A 268 8.79 15.12 -12.81
N GLY A 269 10.04 15.13 -13.30
CA GLY A 269 11.33 15.32 -12.61
C GLY A 269 11.28 15.94 -11.22
#